data_AF-A0A0N4UQQ3-F1
#
_entry.id   AF-A0A0N4UQQ3-F1
#
_cell.length_a   1.000
_cell.length_b   1.000
_cell.length_c   1.000
_cell.angle_alpha   90.00
_cell.angle_beta   90.00
_cell.angle_gamma   90.00
#
_symmetry.space_group_name_H-M   'P 1'
#
loop_
_entity.id
_entity.type
_entity.pdbx_description
1 polymer ?
#
loop_
_entity_poly.entity_id
_entity_poly.type
_entity_poly.pdbx_seq_one_letter_code
_entity_poly.pdbx_strand_id
1 'polypeptide(L)'
;MRCGLCDRPGAGGMCPNTFDDAVCTALAPVICLDEKAKNSCQKTCGLRTCLENQNATAAQSNCRDDDQQCSENRKYCTIEPYATVMRGKCRLTCGHCQP
;
A
#
# COMPACT_ATOMS: atom_id res chain seq x y z
N MET A 1 2.91 -5.09 -3.03
CA MET A 1 4.08 -4.45 -2.37
C MET A 1 4.47 -5.28 -1.18
N ARG A 2 5.76 -5.61 -1.03
CA ARG A 2 6.29 -6.27 0.16
C ARG A 2 6.33 -5.26 1.30
N CYS A 3 5.65 -5.56 2.38
CA CYS A 3 5.74 -4.77 3.59
C CYS A 3 7.09 -4.99 4.24
N GLY A 4 7.89 -3.93 4.34
CA GLY A 4 9.22 -3.97 4.94
C GLY A 4 9.26 -4.45 6.39
N LEU A 5 8.10 -4.63 7.04
CA LEU A 5 8.00 -5.20 8.39
C LEU A 5 7.96 -6.73 8.45
N CYS A 6 7.37 -7.43 7.47
CA CYS A 6 7.28 -8.90 7.46
C CYS A 6 8.45 -9.57 6.71
N ASP A 7 9.10 -8.81 5.83
CA ASP A 7 10.30 -9.22 5.08
C ASP A 7 11.59 -8.98 5.91
N ARG A 8 11.47 -8.64 7.19
CA ARG A 8 12.64 -8.41 8.05
C ARG A 8 13.34 -9.75 8.33
N PRO A 9 14.66 -9.90 8.07
CA PRO A 9 15.38 -11.13 8.36
C PRO A 9 15.23 -11.47 9.86
N GLY A 10 14.68 -12.66 10.14
CA GLY A 10 14.32 -13.10 11.50
C GLY A 10 12.81 -13.08 11.82
N ALA A 11 11.95 -12.50 10.99
CA ALA A 11 10.51 -12.43 11.22
C ALA A 11 9.70 -13.66 10.72
N GLY A 12 10.36 -14.66 10.12
CA GLY A 12 9.71 -15.89 9.64
C GLY A 12 8.61 -15.69 8.59
N GLY A 13 8.54 -14.50 7.96
CA GLY A 13 7.46 -14.12 7.05
C GLY A 13 6.15 -13.78 7.76
N MET A 14 6.20 -13.41 9.04
CA MET A 14 5.03 -13.03 9.84
C MET A 14 5.02 -11.51 10.05
N CYS A 15 3.94 -10.87 9.66
CA CYS A 15 3.75 -9.45 9.90
C CYS A 15 3.41 -9.20 11.37
N PRO A 16 3.89 -8.12 12.02
CA PRO A 16 3.54 -7.81 13.41
C PRO A 16 2.07 -7.39 13.53
N ASN A 17 1.48 -7.58 14.72
CA ASN A 17 0.19 -6.98 15.04
C ASN A 17 0.35 -5.46 15.21
N THR A 18 -0.59 -4.69 14.67
CA THR A 18 -0.74 -3.25 14.94
C THR A 18 -1.32 -3.02 16.33
N PHE A 19 -2.30 -3.86 16.72
CA PHE A 19 -2.81 -3.90 18.08
C PHE A 19 -1.96 -4.78 18.99
N ASP A 20 -2.16 -4.58 20.30
CA ASP A 20 -1.54 -5.41 21.32
C ASP A 20 -1.86 -6.89 21.10
N ASP A 21 -0.88 -7.76 21.34
CA ASP A 21 -1.03 -9.20 21.10
C ASP A 21 -2.18 -9.78 21.93
N ALA A 22 -2.40 -9.24 23.13
CA ALA A 22 -3.53 -9.59 23.99
C ALA A 22 -4.88 -9.26 23.35
N VAL A 23 -5.01 -8.09 22.71
CA VAL A 23 -6.23 -7.65 22.03
C VAL A 23 -6.49 -8.52 20.81
N CYS A 24 -5.44 -8.76 20.01
CA CYS A 24 -5.52 -9.60 18.83
C CYS A 24 -5.88 -11.04 19.16
N THR A 25 -5.34 -11.59 20.25
CA THR A 25 -5.63 -12.95 20.69
C THR A 25 -7.05 -13.05 21.25
N ALA A 26 -7.51 -12.07 22.04
CA ALA A 26 -8.85 -12.05 22.60
C ALA A 26 -9.94 -11.93 21.52
N LEU A 27 -9.66 -11.17 20.46
CA LEU A 27 -10.61 -10.89 19.38
C LEU A 27 -10.27 -11.64 18.09
N ALA A 28 -9.30 -12.56 18.11
CA ALA A 28 -8.86 -13.36 16.95
C ALA A 28 -10.02 -13.94 16.12
N PRO A 29 -11.05 -14.59 16.72
CA PRO A 29 -12.14 -15.17 15.92
C PRO A 29 -12.98 -14.12 15.19
N VAL A 30 -13.02 -12.87 15.66
CA VAL A 30 -13.81 -11.78 15.03
C VAL A 30 -12.92 -10.97 14.09
N ILE A 31 -11.74 -10.58 14.56
CA ILE A 31 -10.80 -9.75 13.82
C ILE A 31 -10.26 -10.48 12.59
N CYS A 32 -9.96 -11.78 12.68
CA CYS A 32 -9.39 -12.51 11.55
C CYS A 32 -10.43 -12.89 10.49
N LEU A 33 -11.73 -12.76 10.77
CA LEU A 33 -12.80 -12.92 9.78
C LEU A 33 -12.97 -11.67 8.92
N ASP A 34 -12.75 -10.49 9.50
CA ASP A 34 -12.96 -9.23 8.79
C ASP A 34 -11.68 -8.78 8.06
N GLU A 35 -11.79 -8.55 6.75
CA GLU A 35 -10.63 -8.19 5.91
C GLU A 35 -9.98 -6.85 6.28
N LYS A 36 -10.72 -5.96 6.94
CA LYS A 36 -10.19 -4.68 7.43
C LYS A 36 -9.57 -4.87 8.80
N ALA A 37 -10.24 -5.60 9.70
CA ALA A 37 -9.76 -5.81 11.06
C ALA A 37 -8.51 -6.70 11.09
N LYS A 38 -8.39 -7.72 10.24
CA LYS A 38 -7.21 -8.60 10.17
C LYS A 38 -5.92 -7.84 9.88
N ASN A 39 -6.01 -6.66 9.27
CA ASN A 39 -4.86 -5.78 8.98
C ASN A 39 -4.26 -5.18 10.25
N SER A 40 -5.02 -5.16 11.34
CA SER A 40 -4.55 -4.71 12.64
C SER A 40 -3.96 -5.84 13.49
N CYS A 41 -4.27 -7.10 13.18
CA CYS A 41 -3.79 -8.28 13.90
C CYS A 41 -3.11 -9.26 12.96
N GLN A 42 -2.18 -8.74 12.15
CA GLN A 42 -1.59 -9.47 11.04
C GLN A 42 -0.85 -10.73 11.49
N LYS A 43 -0.13 -10.64 12.61
CA LYS A 43 0.60 -11.78 13.19
C LYS A 43 -0.35 -12.87 13.64
N THR A 44 -1.37 -12.48 14.39
CA THR A 44 -2.36 -13.40 14.98
C THR A 44 -3.23 -14.05 13.90
N CYS A 45 -3.56 -13.29 12.84
CA CYS A 45 -4.33 -13.81 11.71
C CYS A 45 -3.48 -14.53 10.66
N GLY A 46 -2.17 -14.70 10.89
CA GLY A 46 -1.27 -15.42 9.96
C GLY A 46 -1.03 -14.72 8.62
N LEU A 47 -1.22 -13.40 8.56
CA LEU A 47 -0.95 -12.61 7.37
C LEU A 47 0.55 -12.54 7.12
N ARG A 48 0.94 -13.01 5.94
CA ARG A 48 2.34 -13.00 5.43
C ARG A 48 2.62 -11.77 4.55
N THR A 49 1.57 -11.04 4.22
CA THR A 49 1.62 -9.81 3.42
C THR A 49 0.97 -8.72 4.24
N CYS A 50 1.65 -7.58 4.50
CA CYS A 50 0.89 -6.50 5.10
C CYS A 50 -0.17 -6.05 4.11
N LEU A 51 -1.42 -6.11 4.55
CA LEU A 51 -2.48 -5.27 3.99
C LEU A 51 -2.25 -3.84 4.51
N GLU A 52 -1.09 -3.26 4.18
CA GLU A 52 -0.91 -1.83 4.23
C GLU A 52 -1.82 -1.25 3.16
N ASN A 53 -3.03 -0.85 3.55
CA ASN A 53 -4.02 -0.21 2.70
C ASN A 53 -4.38 -1.01 1.44
N GLN A 54 -5.60 -1.56 1.41
CA GLN A 54 -6.32 -1.79 0.15
C GLN A 54 -6.63 -0.48 -0.62
N ASN A 55 -5.76 0.53 -0.52
CA ASN A 55 -5.81 1.80 -1.23
C ASN A 55 -4.41 2.28 -1.68
N ALA A 56 -3.37 1.43 -1.57
CA ALA A 56 -2.07 1.67 -2.19
C ALA A 56 -1.58 0.36 -2.81
N THR A 57 -1.81 0.23 -4.12
CA THR A 57 -1.02 -0.63 -5.02
C THR A 57 -1.46 -2.10 -5.16
N ALA A 58 -2.72 -2.27 -5.56
CA ALA A 58 -3.16 -3.39 -6.39
C ALA A 58 -4.04 -2.93 -7.59
N ALA A 59 -4.06 -1.63 -7.91
CA ALA A 59 -4.61 -1.09 -9.17
C ALA A 59 -3.51 -0.82 -10.21
N GLN A 60 -2.33 -1.44 -10.05
CA GLN A 60 -1.15 -1.25 -10.90
C GLN A 60 -1.11 -2.24 -12.08
N SER A 61 -2.27 -2.66 -12.56
CA SER A 61 -2.41 -3.28 -13.88
C SER A 61 -2.94 -2.28 -14.93
N ASN A 62 -3.25 -1.05 -14.51
CA ASN A 62 -3.71 0.03 -15.38
C ASN A 62 -3.09 1.37 -14.96
N CYS A 63 -1.77 1.40 -14.79
CA CYS A 63 -1.08 2.68 -14.68
C CYS A 63 -1.19 3.42 -16.01
N ARG A 64 -1.95 4.51 -16.00
CA ARG A 64 -2.13 5.39 -17.15
C ARG A 64 -2.13 6.84 -16.71
N ASP A 65 -1.76 7.69 -17.64
CA ASP A 65 -1.97 9.13 -17.53
C ASP A 65 -3.46 9.42 -17.71
N ASP A 66 -4.01 10.17 -16.77
CA ASP A 66 -5.39 10.67 -16.75
C ASP A 66 -5.57 11.87 -17.70
N ASP A 67 -4.48 12.57 -18.02
CA ASP A 67 -4.47 13.79 -18.82
C ASP A 67 -3.66 13.59 -20.11
N GLN A 68 -4.20 14.03 -21.25
CA GLN A 68 -3.52 13.92 -22.54
C GLN A 68 -2.29 14.82 -22.63
N GLN A 69 -2.24 15.91 -21.84
CA GLN A 69 -1.15 16.88 -21.83
C GLN A 69 0.02 16.44 -20.95
N CYS A 70 -0.01 15.24 -20.36
CA CYS A 70 1.09 14.75 -19.51
C CYS A 70 2.44 14.79 -20.22
N SER A 71 2.49 14.48 -21.52
CA SER A 71 3.73 14.55 -22.32
C SER A 71 4.33 15.97 -22.36
N GLU A 72 3.51 17.00 -22.54
CA GLU A 72 3.94 18.41 -22.54
C GLU A 72 4.25 18.92 -21.13
N ASN A 73 3.51 18.38 -20.15
CA ASN A 73 3.58 18.77 -18.74
C ASN A 73 4.62 17.99 -17.93
N ARG A 74 5.39 17.10 -18.55
CA ARG A 74 6.39 16.26 -17.90
C ARG A 74 7.40 17.06 -17.06
N LYS A 75 7.74 18.28 -17.48
CA LYS A 75 8.63 19.18 -16.72
C LYS A 75 8.07 19.57 -15.35
N TYR A 76 6.74 19.57 -15.18
CA TYR A 76 6.08 19.91 -13.93
C TYR A 76 6.03 18.74 -12.94
N CYS A 77 6.39 17.51 -13.35
CA CYS A 77 6.46 16.36 -12.45
C CYS A 77 7.41 16.59 -11.26
N THR A 78 8.43 17.45 -11.43
CA THR A 78 9.43 17.76 -10.39
C THR A 78 9.32 19.19 -9.85
N ILE A 79 8.34 19.98 -10.33
CA ILE A 79 8.17 21.39 -9.92
C ILE A 79 7.01 21.46 -8.93
N GLU A 80 7.30 21.71 -7.66
CA GLU A 80 6.27 22.03 -6.67
C GLU A 80 5.64 23.40 -6.96
N PRO A 81 4.33 23.59 -6.72
CA PRO A 81 3.37 22.62 -6.19
C PRO A 81 2.73 21.72 -7.28
N TYR A 82 3.08 21.93 -8.55
CA TYR A 82 2.49 21.20 -9.68
C TYR A 82 2.78 19.70 -9.64
N ALA A 83 3.90 19.28 -9.05
CA ALA A 83 4.26 17.87 -8.85
C ALA A 83 3.14 17.08 -8.14
N THR A 84 2.45 17.70 -7.19
CA THR A 84 1.30 17.08 -6.50
C THR A 84 0.13 16.81 -7.47
N VAL A 85 -0.17 17.75 -8.35
CA VAL A 85 -1.21 17.59 -9.40
C VAL A 85 -0.77 16.54 -10.41
N MET A 86 0.49 16.57 -10.82
CA MET A 86 1.07 15.64 -11.77
C MET A 86 1.11 14.21 -11.22
N ARG A 87 1.28 14.02 -9.91
CA ARG A 87 1.18 12.71 -9.26
C ARG A 87 -0.24 12.14 -9.27
N GLY A 88 -1.27 12.99 -9.36
CA GLY A 88 -2.65 12.55 -9.56
C GLY A 88 -2.96 12.25 -11.03
N LYS A 89 -2.64 13.19 -11.91
CA LYS A 89 -2.99 13.14 -13.34
C LYS A 89 -2.02 12.35 -14.21
N CYS A 90 -0.72 12.55 -14.03
CA CYS A 90 0.34 12.05 -14.90
C CYS A 90 1.18 10.96 -14.25
N ARG A 91 0.52 9.96 -13.65
CA ARG A 91 1.19 8.93 -12.85
C ARG A 91 2.20 8.11 -13.65
N LEU A 92 1.89 7.81 -14.91
CA LEU A 92 2.75 7.03 -15.80
C LEU A 92 3.88 7.92 -16.33
N THR A 93 3.56 9.10 -16.87
CA THR A 93 4.54 10.05 -17.43
C THR A 93 5.54 10.56 -16.38
N CYS A 94 5.10 10.75 -15.13
CA CYS A 94 5.96 11.16 -14.02
C CYS A 94 6.65 9.99 -13.29
N GLY A 95 6.40 8.73 -13.67
CA GLY A 95 7.06 7.56 -13.07
C GLY A 95 6.57 7.20 -11.67
N HIS A 96 5.37 7.64 -11.28
CA HIS A 96 4.75 7.26 -10.01
C HIS A 96 4.03 5.91 -10.05
N CYS A 97 3.84 5.33 -11.25
CA CYS A 97 3.47 3.93 -11.42
C CYS A 97 4.09 3.35 -12.69
N GLN A 98 4.06 2.02 -12.80
CA GLN A 98 4.49 1.28 -14.00
C GLN A 98 3.27 0.66 -14.69
N PRO A 99 3.25 0.58 -16.04
CA PRO A 99 2.17 -0.02 -16.81
C PRO A 99 1.97 -1.51 -16.48
#